data_AF-A0A925CH96-F1
#
_entry.id   AF-A0A925CH96-F1
#
_cell.length_a   1.000
_cell.length_b   1.000
_cell.length_c   1.000
_cell.angle_alpha   90.00
_cell.angle_beta   90.00
_cell.angle_gamma   90.00
#
_symmetry.space_group_name_H-M   'P 1'
#
loop_
_entity.id
_entity.type
_entity.pdbx_description
1 polymer ?
#
loop_
_entity_poly.entity_id
_entity_poly.type
_entity_poly.pdbx_seq_one_letter_code
_entity_poly.pdbx_strand_id
1 'polypeptide(L)'
;MMPTPIFGTSSTGQFSCATDTQHTLRDLRTKRKGQPVCVLGHVLSRKGQEGTFEVFNERLAIVKFSDGAAIGYDPLELLLPTDIDDKAIAYFEIRPCRQCEQLFPLTAEECEAAEEPIACQECRIA
;
A
#
# COMPACT_ATOMS: atom_id res chain seq x y z
N MET A 1 30.18 5.12 -9.47
CA MET A 1 29.70 5.63 -8.17
C MET A 1 28.65 4.64 -7.69
N MET A 2 28.89 3.98 -6.55
CA MET A 2 27.91 3.09 -5.93
C MET A 2 26.89 3.95 -5.19
N PRO A 3 25.57 3.78 -5.38
CA PRO A 3 24.59 4.57 -4.66
C PRO A 3 24.62 4.19 -3.18
N THR A 4 24.75 5.20 -2.33
CA THR A 4 24.70 5.10 -0.87
C THR A 4 23.40 4.38 -0.45
N PRO A 5 23.45 3.36 0.42
CA PRO A 5 22.24 2.68 0.88
C PRO A 5 21.37 3.68 1.64
N ILE A 6 20.17 3.89 1.14
CA ILE A 6 19.17 4.74 1.77
C ILE A 6 18.52 3.89 2.87
N PHE A 7 18.74 4.28 4.12
CA PHE A 7 18.29 3.53 5.30
C PHE A 7 16.79 3.23 5.20
N GLY A 8 16.43 1.95 5.33
CA GLY A 8 15.03 1.50 5.43
C GLY A 8 14.39 0.94 4.15
N THR A 9 15.09 0.95 3.01
CA THR A 9 14.58 0.34 1.77
C THR A 9 15.45 -0.81 1.27
N SER A 10 14.86 -2.01 1.13
CA SER A 10 15.51 -3.14 0.41
C SER A 10 15.13 -3.13 -1.07
N SER A 11 16.05 -3.56 -1.95
CA SER A 11 15.80 -3.73 -3.39
C SER A 11 15.74 -5.20 -3.81
N THR A 12 15.73 -6.15 -2.87
CA THR A 12 15.84 -7.59 -3.16
C THR A 12 14.83 -8.42 -2.37
N GLY A 13 13.99 -9.20 -3.06
CA GLY A 13 12.95 -10.11 -2.51
C GLY A 13 11.53 -9.72 -2.93
N GLN A 14 10.52 -10.48 -2.50
CA GLN A 14 9.12 -10.28 -2.90
C GLN A 14 8.50 -9.02 -2.31
N PHE A 15 7.57 -8.42 -3.05
CA PHE A 15 6.70 -7.35 -2.57
C PHE A 15 5.62 -7.93 -1.64
N SER A 16 5.11 -7.07 -0.77
CA SER A 16 4.12 -7.46 0.24
C SER A 16 2.71 -7.14 -0.24
N CYS A 17 1.78 -8.01 0.12
CA CYS A 17 0.34 -7.82 -0.03
C CYS A 17 -0.31 -7.52 1.33
N ALA A 18 -1.58 -7.11 1.31
CA ALA A 18 -2.39 -6.91 2.49
C ALA A 18 -2.60 -8.25 3.20
N THR A 19 -2.49 -8.22 4.52
CA THR A 19 -2.72 -9.35 5.44
C THR A 19 -3.52 -8.85 6.63
N ASP A 20 -4.01 -9.75 7.48
CA ASP A 20 -4.77 -9.40 8.69
C ASP A 20 -4.08 -8.36 9.58
N THR A 21 -2.75 -8.28 9.54
CA THR A 21 -1.94 -7.39 10.39
C THR A 21 -1.22 -6.29 9.63
N GLN A 22 -1.22 -6.30 8.29
CA GLN A 22 -0.49 -5.35 7.47
C GLN A 22 -1.37 -4.90 6.32
N HIS A 23 -1.82 -3.65 6.35
CA HIS A 23 -2.76 -3.11 5.36
C HIS A 23 -2.15 -1.93 4.60
N THR A 24 -1.18 -1.26 5.23
CA THR A 24 -0.54 -0.06 4.70
C THR A 24 0.97 -0.23 4.60
N LEU A 25 1.62 0.66 3.84
CA LEU A 25 3.08 0.72 3.76
C LEU A 25 3.69 0.93 5.16
N ARG A 26 3.01 1.64 6.07
CA ARG A 26 3.49 1.83 7.46
C ARG A 26 3.75 0.50 8.16
N ASP A 27 2.85 -0.47 7.99
CA ASP A 27 2.81 -1.73 8.74
C ASP A 27 3.93 -2.70 8.35
N LEU A 28 4.53 -2.50 7.18
CA LEU A 28 5.64 -3.32 6.71
C LEU A 28 6.89 -3.10 7.57
N ARG A 29 7.45 -4.16 8.14
CA ARG A 29 8.74 -4.04 8.84
C ARG A 29 9.87 -3.60 7.90
N THR A 30 9.86 -4.12 6.67
CA THR A 30 10.83 -3.80 5.62
C THR A 30 10.08 -3.19 4.44
N LYS A 31 10.35 -1.91 4.16
CA LYS A 31 9.82 -1.25 2.97
C LYS A 31 10.75 -1.55 1.79
N ARG A 32 10.19 -1.80 0.62
CA ARG A 32 10.96 -2.25 -0.55
C ARG A 32 10.76 -1.31 -1.71
N LYS A 33 11.86 -0.82 -2.27
CA LYS A 33 11.78 -0.01 -3.48
C LYS A 33 11.05 -0.80 -4.58
N GLY A 34 10.07 -0.17 -5.22
CA GLY A 34 9.19 -0.79 -6.21
C GLY A 34 7.91 -1.37 -5.64
N GLN A 35 7.73 -1.39 -4.31
CA GLN A 35 6.49 -1.88 -3.67
C GLN A 35 5.27 -1.17 -4.27
N PRO A 36 4.33 -1.90 -4.91
CA PRO A 36 3.08 -1.33 -5.37
C PRO A 36 2.25 -0.84 -4.19
N VAL A 37 1.63 0.33 -4.36
CA VAL A 37 0.74 0.94 -3.37
C VAL A 37 -0.43 1.64 -4.05
N CYS A 38 -1.59 1.68 -3.39
CA CYS A 38 -2.71 2.54 -3.79
C CYS A 38 -2.82 3.72 -2.81
N VAL A 39 -2.95 4.93 -3.32
CA VAL A 39 -2.87 6.14 -2.49
C VAL A 39 -4.24 6.62 -2.00
N LEU A 40 -4.40 6.80 -0.69
CA LEU A 40 -5.56 7.42 -0.05
C LEU A 40 -5.39 8.93 0.17
N GLY A 41 -4.18 9.43 -0.05
CA GLY A 41 -3.69 10.65 0.55
C GLY A 41 -4.31 11.97 0.06
N HIS A 42 -3.74 13.04 0.59
CA HIS A 42 -4.22 14.42 0.50
C HIS A 42 -4.34 15.03 -0.91
N VAL A 43 -3.68 14.48 -1.93
CA VAL A 43 -3.77 14.99 -3.31
C VAL A 43 -4.98 14.39 -4.01
N LEU A 44 -6.06 15.17 -4.11
CA LEU A 44 -7.35 14.72 -4.66
C LEU A 44 -7.25 14.08 -6.04
N SER A 45 -6.42 14.62 -6.93
CA SER A 45 -6.23 14.08 -8.29
C SER A 45 -5.51 12.72 -8.33
N ARG A 46 -4.91 12.29 -7.21
CA ARG A 46 -4.20 11.02 -7.07
C ARG A 46 -4.93 10.01 -6.22
N LYS A 47 -5.91 10.42 -5.41
CA LYS A 47 -6.64 9.52 -4.53
C LYS A 47 -7.25 8.35 -5.31
N GLY A 48 -6.96 7.13 -4.86
CA GLY A 48 -7.36 5.87 -5.49
C GLY A 48 -6.45 5.44 -6.65
N GLN A 49 -5.40 6.18 -6.99
CA GLN A 49 -4.43 5.77 -8.01
C GLN A 49 -3.35 4.87 -7.43
N GLU A 50 -2.86 3.98 -8.29
CA GLU A 50 -1.74 3.10 -8.03
C GLU A 50 -0.41 3.78 -8.36
N GLY A 51 0.61 3.45 -7.60
CA GLY A 51 1.98 3.87 -7.86
C GLY A 51 2.99 2.93 -7.21
N THR A 52 4.26 3.24 -7.35
CA THR A 52 5.36 2.47 -6.75
C THR A 52 6.05 3.29 -5.68
N PHE A 53 6.21 2.71 -4.49
CA PHE A 53 7.06 3.30 -3.46
C PHE A 53 8.53 3.23 -3.90
N GLU A 54 9.21 4.38 -3.90
CA GLU A 54 10.60 4.46 -4.33
C GLU A 54 11.56 4.52 -3.15
N VAL A 55 11.31 5.48 -2.25
CA VAL A 55 12.25 5.85 -1.19
C VAL A 55 11.55 6.70 -0.14
N PHE A 56 12.15 6.81 1.05
CA PHE A 56 11.77 7.84 2.01
C PHE A 56 12.51 9.15 1.76
N ASN A 57 11.77 10.25 1.78
CA ASN A 57 12.33 11.59 1.96
C ASN A 57 11.88 12.10 3.33
N GLU A 58 12.80 12.13 4.29
CA GLU A 58 12.50 12.33 5.71
C GLU A 58 11.46 11.32 6.23
N ARG A 59 10.23 11.76 6.51
CA ARG A 59 9.12 10.92 6.98
C ARG A 59 8.14 10.51 5.87
N LEU A 60 8.26 11.11 4.69
CA LEU A 60 7.33 10.89 3.59
C LEU A 60 7.83 9.76 2.69
N ALA A 61 6.92 8.85 2.35
CA ALA A 61 7.14 7.83 1.33
C ALA A 61 6.94 8.46 -0.05
N ILE A 62 7.99 8.49 -0.85
CA ILE A 62 7.92 8.96 -2.23
C ILE A 62 7.30 7.87 -3.10
N VAL A 63 6.17 8.19 -3.72
CA VAL A 63 5.45 7.33 -4.66
C VAL A 63 5.62 7.88 -6.06
N LYS A 64 6.04 7.02 -6.99
CA LYS A 64 6.15 7.31 -8.41
C LYS A 64 4.93 6.76 -9.15
N PHE A 65 4.35 7.58 -10.01
CA PHE A 65 3.18 7.24 -10.82
C PHE A 65 3.59 6.93 -12.27
N SER A 66 2.67 6.32 -13.03
CA SER A 66 2.90 5.92 -14.43
C SER A 66 3.17 7.10 -15.36
N ASP A 67 2.66 8.29 -15.04
CA ASP A 67 2.93 9.54 -15.77
C ASP A 67 4.30 10.17 -15.43
N GLY A 68 5.08 9.52 -14.56
CA GLY A 68 6.40 9.96 -14.15
C GLY A 68 6.41 10.94 -12.97
N ALA A 69 5.25 11.37 -12.47
CA ALA A 69 5.19 12.21 -11.28
C ALA A 69 5.69 11.45 -10.04
N ALA A 70 6.35 12.18 -9.12
CA ALA A 70 6.79 11.67 -7.84
C ALA A 70 6.28 12.57 -6.71
N ILE A 71 5.53 11.99 -5.77
CA ILE A 71 4.85 12.74 -4.70
C ILE A 71 5.10 12.04 -3.36
N GLY A 72 5.29 12.81 -2.30
CA GLY A 72 5.45 12.30 -0.94
C GLY A 72 4.11 12.12 -0.23
N TYR A 73 3.91 10.97 0.41
CA TYR A 73 2.73 10.64 1.20
C TYR A 73 3.12 10.17 2.61
N ASP A 74 2.19 10.29 3.56
CA ASP A 74 2.32 9.57 4.82
C ASP A 74 2.19 8.06 4.53
N PRO A 75 3.06 7.18 5.07
CA PRO A 75 2.97 5.73 4.86
C PRO A 75 1.63 5.09 5.26
N LEU A 76 0.83 5.73 6.12
CA LEU A 76 -0.54 5.31 6.45
C LEU A 76 -1.52 5.51 5.29
N GLU A 77 -1.24 6.49 4.42
CA GLU A 77 -2.09 6.81 3.27
C GLU A 77 -1.81 5.88 2.08
N LEU A 78 -0.96 4.86 2.24
CA LEU A 78 -0.50 4.00 1.16
C LEU A 78 -0.93 2.56 1.41
N LEU A 79 -2.02 2.14 0.78
CA LEU A 79 -2.56 0.78 0.91
C LEU A 79 -1.69 -0.22 0.17
N LEU A 80 -1.53 -1.41 0.75
CA LEU A 80 -0.90 -2.56 0.11
C LEU A 80 -1.86 -3.22 -0.89
N PRO A 81 -1.34 -3.92 -1.90
CA PRO A 81 -2.16 -4.69 -2.83
C PRO A 81 -2.81 -5.87 -2.13
N THR A 82 -3.99 -6.27 -2.61
CA THR A 82 -4.66 -7.50 -2.17
C THR A 82 -3.87 -8.72 -2.62
N ASP A 83 -3.40 -8.72 -3.86
CA ASP A 83 -2.55 -9.79 -4.41
C ASP A 83 -1.57 -9.25 -5.46
N ILE A 84 -0.52 -10.03 -5.74
CA ILE A 84 0.44 -9.77 -6.83
C ILE A 84 0.61 -11.08 -7.61
N ASP A 85 0.25 -11.06 -8.90
CA ASP A 85 0.31 -12.26 -9.73
C ASP A 85 1.73 -12.68 -10.14
N ASP A 86 1.81 -13.78 -10.89
CA ASP A 86 3.04 -14.35 -11.42
C ASP A 86 3.78 -13.42 -12.41
N LYS A 87 3.10 -12.39 -12.93
CA LYS A 87 3.65 -11.36 -13.82
C LYS A 87 4.03 -10.09 -13.06
N ALA A 88 3.98 -10.11 -11.73
CA ALA A 88 4.24 -8.98 -10.85
C ALA A 88 3.26 -7.81 -11.05
N ILE A 89 2.04 -8.11 -11.50
CA ILE A 89 0.95 -7.13 -11.57
C ILE A 89 0.23 -7.16 -10.22
N ALA A 90 0.10 -5.99 -9.61
CA ALA A 90 -0.58 -5.82 -8.35
C ALA A 90 -2.08 -5.58 -8.57
N TYR A 91 -2.91 -6.25 -7.77
CA TYR A 91 -4.37 -6.07 -7.74
C TYR A 91 -4.78 -5.47 -6.40
N PHE A 92 -5.72 -4.51 -6.44
CA PHE A 92 -6.20 -3.80 -5.26
C PHE A 92 -7.71 -3.93 -5.15
N GLU A 93 -8.18 -4.68 -4.16
CA GLU A 93 -9.59 -4.76 -3.81
C GLU A 93 -9.84 -3.93 -2.56
N ILE A 94 -10.36 -2.72 -2.76
CA ILE A 94 -10.53 -1.73 -1.69
C ILE A 94 -12.01 -1.59 -1.35
N ARG A 95 -12.36 -1.58 -0.06
CA ARG A 95 -13.72 -1.39 0.44
C ARG A 95 -13.80 -0.20 1.39
N PRO A 96 -14.92 0.53 1.42
CA PRO A 96 -15.20 1.48 2.49
C PRO A 96 -15.68 0.74 3.74
N CYS A 97 -15.09 1.06 4.89
CA CYS A 97 -15.58 0.60 6.18
C CYS A 97 -16.98 1.18 6.44
N ARG A 98 -17.96 0.34 6.75
CA ARG A 98 -19.34 0.79 7.04
C ARG A 98 -19.50 1.51 8.38
N GLN A 99 -18.46 1.53 9.23
CA GLN A 99 -18.50 2.17 10.54
C GLN A 99 -17.78 3.52 10.55
N CYS A 100 -16.56 3.57 10.02
CA CYS A 100 -15.71 4.77 10.05
C CYS A 100 -15.47 5.40 8.68
N GLU A 101 -16.04 4.83 7.61
CA GLU A 101 -15.93 5.28 6.22
C GLU A 101 -14.50 5.31 5.63
N GLN A 102 -13.51 4.83 6.37
CA GLN A 102 -12.14 4.69 5.87
C GLN A 102 -12.06 3.58 4.83
N LEU A 103 -11.27 3.82 3.79
CA LEU A 103 -10.95 2.83 2.77
C LEU A 103 -9.89 1.87 3.31
N PHE A 104 -10.10 0.57 3.12
CA PHE A 104 -9.13 -0.46 3.49
C PHE A 104 -9.03 -1.51 2.37
N PRO A 105 -7.84 -2.10 2.15
CA PRO A 105 -7.68 -3.19 1.21
C PRO A 105 -8.17 -4.50 1.84
N LEU A 106 -8.76 -5.38 1.03
CA LEU A 106 -9.00 -6.77 1.41
C LEU A 106 -7.67 -7.54 1.37
N THR A 107 -7.55 -8.56 2.23
CA THR A 107 -6.56 -9.62 2.01
C THR A 107 -7.00 -10.53 0.86
N ALA A 108 -6.07 -11.34 0.33
CA ALA A 108 -6.40 -12.33 -0.69
C ALA A 108 -7.50 -13.31 -0.20
N GLU A 109 -7.40 -13.77 1.05
CA GLU A 109 -8.38 -14.67 1.65
C GLU A 109 -9.75 -14.01 1.83
N GLU A 110 -9.78 -12.73 2.23
CA GLU A 110 -11.02 -11.97 2.37
C GLU A 110 -11.70 -11.71 1.02
N CYS A 111 -10.91 -11.53 -0.05
CA CYS A 111 -11.41 -11.34 -1.41
C CYS A 111 -12.02 -12.63 -1.99
N GLU A 112 -11.48 -13.79 -1.63
CA GLU A 112 -11.98 -15.09 -2.09
C GLU A 112 -13.14 -15.63 -1.23
N ALA A 113 -13.38 -15.03 -0.06
CA ALA A 113 -14.42 -15.46 0.86
C ALA A 113 -15.83 -15.21 0.27
N ALA A 114 -16.79 -16.06 0.68
CA ALA A 114 -18.19 -15.89 0.27
C ALA A 114 -18.82 -14.59 0.80
N GLU A 115 -18.30 -14.09 1.93
CA GLU A 115 -18.71 -12.83 2.54
C GLU A 115 -17.48 -11.98 2.84
N GLU A 116 -17.39 -10.83 2.18
CA GLU A 116 -16.32 -9.85 2.42
C GLU A 116 -16.53 -9.09 3.74
N PRO A 117 -15.45 -8.63 4.39
CA PRO A 117 -15.56 -7.79 5.58
C PRO A 117 -16.22 -6.44 5.25
N ILE A 118 -17.16 -6.04 6.11
CA ILE A 118 -17.84 -4.74 6.02
C ILE A 118 -17.20 -3.64 6.88
N ALA A 119 -16.17 -3.98 7.65
CA ALA A 119 -15.48 -3.07 8.56
C ALA A 119 -13.96 -3.25 8.45
N CYS A 120 -13.23 -2.15 8.53
CA CYS A 120 -11.76 -2.18 8.53
C CYS A 120 -11.21 -2.86 9.77
N GLN A 121 -9.92 -3.23 9.74
CA GLN A 121 -9.27 -3.92 10.85
C GLN A 121 -9.40 -3.17 12.19
N GLU A 122 -9.23 -1.85 12.20
CA GLU A 122 -9.36 -1.05 13.43
C GLU A 122 -10.77 -1.14 14.03
N CYS A 123 -11.82 -1.10 13.21
CA CYS A 123 -13.20 -1.24 13.67
C CYS A 123 -13.59 -2.67 14.04
N ARG A 124 -12.85 -3.70 13.58
CA ARG A 124 -13.10 -5.10 13.97
C ARG A 124 -12.49 -5.45 15.32
N ILE A 125 -11.44 -4.73 15.73
CA ILE A 125 -10.72 -4.98 16.99
C ILE A 125 -11.09 -4.00 18.12
N ALA A 126 -11.82 -2.93 17.80
CA ALA A 126 -12.33 -1.93 18.75
C ALA A 126 -13.61 -2.42 19.45
#